data_AF-X0V3P4-F1
#
_entry.id   AF-X0V3P4-F1
#
_cell.length_a   1.000
_cell.length_b   1.000
_cell.length_c   1.000
_cell.angle_alpha   90.00
_cell.angle_beta   90.00
_cell.angle_gamma   90.00
#
_symmetry.space_group_name_H-M   'P 1'
#
loop_
_entity.id
_entity.type
_entity.pdbx_description
1 polymer ?
#
loop_
_entity_poly.entity_id
_entity_poly.type
_entity_poly.pdbx_seq_one_letter_code
_entity_poly.pdbx_strand_id
1 'polypeptide(L)'
;RLLRERFPDTQFFLFTHDDLWFDLLKQELPSNHWLFKELSKWSHENGVEIIESPMSLRERIQHCLETNDIAGAANKCRTLIEGVLKQICEDLGVRLEYCSREKNDQREGSELINGLAQYLNENKSLRERENKLLFSDMKADQLLTHIGSHHRNLEVTSLA
;
A
#
# COMPACT_ATOMS: atom_id res chain seq x y z
N ARG A 1 20.95 -7.38 -5.71
CA ARG A 1 22.19 -8.10 -6.09
C ARG A 1 22.72 -7.67 -7.48
N LEU A 2 21.90 -7.74 -8.54
CA LEU A 2 22.28 -7.39 -9.91
C LEU A 2 22.89 -5.99 -10.06
N LEU A 3 22.23 -4.96 -9.53
CA LEU A 3 22.65 -3.55 -9.70
C LEU A 3 24.08 -3.32 -9.19
N ARG A 4 24.37 -3.80 -7.97
CA ARG A 4 25.70 -3.68 -7.34
C ARG A 4 26.79 -4.45 -8.08
N GLU A 5 26.49 -5.65 -8.59
CA GLU A 5 27.50 -6.53 -9.20
C GLU A 5 27.81 -6.15 -10.67
N ARG A 6 26.84 -5.59 -11.40
CA ARG A 6 27.00 -5.29 -12.82
C ARG A 6 27.25 -3.82 -13.13
N PHE A 7 26.95 -2.92 -12.20
CA PHE A 7 27.06 -1.47 -12.40
C PHE A 7 27.79 -0.82 -11.21
N PRO A 8 29.06 -1.16 -10.96
CA PRO A 8 29.80 -0.63 -9.81
C PRO A 8 30.03 0.88 -9.89
N ASP A 9 30.11 1.44 -11.10
CA ASP A 9 30.41 2.86 -11.35
C ASP A 9 29.14 3.69 -11.69
N THR A 10 27.96 3.21 -11.29
CA THR A 10 26.68 3.87 -11.63
C THR A 10 25.90 4.22 -10.36
N GLN A 11 25.50 5.49 -10.26
CA GLN A 11 24.56 5.93 -9.23
C GLN A 11 23.13 5.77 -9.73
N PHE A 12 22.28 5.13 -8.92
CA PHE A 12 20.87 4.96 -9.22
C PHE A 12 20.04 5.91 -8.38
N PHE A 13 19.08 6.56 -9.03
CA PHE A 13 18.02 7.32 -8.38
C PHE A 13 16.69 6.64 -8.69
N LEU A 14 15.96 6.23 -7.66
CA LEU A 14 14.61 5.71 -7.80
C LEU A 14 13.63 6.71 -7.23
N PHE A 15 12.62 7.04 -8.02
CA PHE A 15 11.56 7.95 -7.62
C PHE A 15 10.24 7.19 -7.64
N THR A 16 9.46 7.37 -6.60
CA THR A 16 8.10 6.84 -6.50
C THR A 16 7.19 7.89 -5.86
N HIS A 17 5.93 7.90 -6.27
CA HIS A 17 4.86 8.67 -5.63
C HIS A 17 4.01 7.77 -4.70
N ASP A 18 4.31 6.48 -4.65
CA ASP A 18 3.58 5.48 -3.89
C ASP A 18 4.30 5.23 -2.55
N ASP A 19 3.62 5.63 -1.47
CA ASP A 19 4.08 5.52 -0.09
C ASP A 19 4.35 4.07 0.33
N LEU A 20 3.52 3.12 -0.14
CA LEU A 20 3.67 1.70 0.18
C LEU A 20 4.91 1.13 -0.52
N TRP A 21 5.06 1.44 -1.80
CA TRP A 21 6.23 1.02 -2.58
C TRP A 21 7.54 1.56 -1.98
N PHE A 22 7.52 2.80 -1.50
CA PHE A 22 8.66 3.40 -0.83
C PHE A 22 9.05 2.64 0.44
N ASP A 23 8.07 2.27 1.27
CA ASP A 23 8.31 1.48 2.48
C ASP A 23 8.78 0.07 2.18
N LEU A 24 8.24 -0.59 1.15
CA LEU A 24 8.72 -1.90 0.70
C LEU A 24 10.18 -1.83 0.25
N LEU A 25 10.56 -0.80 -0.52
CA LEU A 25 11.95 -0.58 -0.91
C LEU A 25 12.85 -0.36 0.30
N LYS A 26 12.40 0.36 1.33
CA LYS A 26 13.15 0.55 2.59
C LYS A 26 13.42 -0.76 3.32
N GLN A 27 12.51 -1.72 3.24
CA GLN A 27 12.64 -3.03 3.88
C GLN A 27 13.57 -3.96 3.09
N GLU A 28 13.43 -3.99 1.77
CA GLU A 28 14.17 -4.90 0.88
C GLU A 28 15.61 -4.45 0.59
N LEU A 29 15.83 -3.13 0.55
CA LEU A 29 17.15 -2.59 0.20
C LEU A 29 17.95 -2.27 1.48
N PRO A 30 19.21 -2.71 1.55
CA PRO A 30 20.00 -2.56 2.75
C PRO A 30 20.40 -1.09 2.95
N SER A 31 20.07 -0.55 4.13
CA SER A 31 20.23 0.88 4.49
C SER A 31 21.69 1.39 4.44
N ASN A 32 22.67 0.49 4.48
CA ASN A 32 24.08 0.84 4.33
C ASN A 32 24.52 1.16 2.89
N HIS A 33 23.71 0.83 1.89
CA HIS A 33 23.99 1.13 0.48
C HIS A 33 22.95 2.06 -0.17
N TRP A 34 21.80 2.24 0.47
CA TRP A 34 20.68 3.02 -0.07
C TRP A 34 20.31 4.16 0.86
N LEU A 35 20.18 5.35 0.27
CA LEU A 35 19.67 6.53 0.96
C LEU A 35 18.19 6.69 0.63
N PHE A 36 17.38 6.81 1.67
CA PHE A 36 15.96 7.06 1.55
C PHE A 36 15.67 8.50 1.93
N LYS A 37 15.04 9.22 1.01
CA LYS A 37 14.67 10.62 1.15
C LYS A 37 13.25 10.82 0.61
N GLU A 38 12.55 11.78 1.15
CA GLU A 38 11.29 12.26 0.60
C GLU A 38 11.47 13.67 0.05
N LEU A 39 10.65 14.02 -0.95
CA LEU A 39 10.59 15.38 -1.47
C LEU A 39 9.31 16.03 -0.94
N SER A 40 9.43 17.22 -0.36
CA SER A 40 8.28 18.00 0.07
C SER A 40 7.49 18.50 -1.13
N LYS A 41 6.23 18.88 -0.89
CA LYS A 41 5.47 19.63 -1.90
C LYS A 41 6.17 20.96 -2.16
N TRP A 42 6.28 21.31 -3.43
CA TRP A 42 6.86 22.59 -3.84
C TRP A 42 6.09 23.77 -3.22
N SER A 43 6.82 24.75 -2.70
CA SER A 43 6.28 26.05 -2.30
C SER A 43 7.03 27.19 -3.00
N HIS A 44 6.37 28.34 -3.16
CA HIS A 44 7.01 29.51 -3.78
C HIS A 44 8.18 30.05 -2.94
N GLU A 45 8.07 29.93 -1.61
CA GLU A 45 9.06 30.48 -0.68
C GLU A 45 10.32 29.60 -0.58
N ASN A 46 10.14 28.28 -0.50
CA ASN A 46 11.23 27.35 -0.20
C ASN A 46 11.56 26.37 -1.35
N GLY A 47 10.75 26.32 -2.41
CA GLY A 47 10.92 25.35 -3.49
C GLY A 47 10.59 23.92 -3.06
N VAL A 48 11.29 22.94 -3.62
CA VAL A 48 11.23 21.53 -3.18
C VAL A 48 12.29 21.33 -2.10
N GLU A 49 11.88 20.81 -0.96
CA GLU A 49 12.79 20.46 0.14
C GLU A 49 13.00 18.95 0.20
N ILE A 50 14.19 18.54 0.64
CA ILE A 50 14.52 17.13 0.88
C ILE A 50 14.29 16.83 2.36
N ILE A 51 13.46 15.83 2.62
CA ILE A 51 13.19 15.32 3.97
C ILE A 51 14.16 14.17 4.23
N GLU A 52 15.10 14.41 5.15
CA GLU A 52 16.25 13.54 5.41
C GLU A 52 15.89 12.22 6.11
N SER A 53 14.84 12.24 6.93
CA SER A 53 14.31 11.11 7.71
C SER A 53 12.86 10.87 7.31
N PRO A 54 12.63 10.22 6.16
CA PRO A 54 11.29 10.02 5.63
C PRO A 54 10.50 9.04 6.51
N MET A 55 9.31 9.47 6.91
CA MET A 55 8.39 8.71 7.76
C MET A 55 7.89 7.47 7.01
N SER A 56 7.77 6.35 7.71
CA SER A 56 6.99 5.20 7.24
C SER A 56 5.52 5.56 7.07
N LEU A 57 4.79 4.76 6.30
CA LEU A 57 3.34 4.90 6.12
C LEU A 57 2.60 4.87 7.47
N ARG A 58 3.07 4.07 8.44
CA ARG A 58 2.51 4.04 9.80
C ARG A 58 2.76 5.34 10.56
N GLU A 59 3.98 5.86 10.50
CA GLU A 59 4.32 7.15 11.12
C GLU A 59 3.54 8.30 10.46
N ARG A 60 3.33 8.25 9.15
CA ARG A 60 2.50 9.22 8.41
C ARG A 60 1.04 9.18 8.82
N ILE A 61 0.47 7.97 9.03
CA ILE A 61 -0.88 7.82 9.58
C ILE A 61 -0.95 8.49 10.95
N GLN A 62 0.00 8.19 11.84
CA GLN A 62 0.06 8.77 13.18
C GLN A 62 0.18 10.31 13.14
N HIS A 63 1.03 10.84 12.26
CA HIS A 63 1.19 12.28 12.07
C HIS A 63 -0.10 12.96 11.57
N CYS A 64 -0.83 12.34 10.63
CA CYS A 64 -2.13 12.84 10.19
C CYS A 64 -3.14 12.87 11.36
N LEU A 65 -3.15 11.86 12.23
CA LEU A 65 -4.03 11.85 13.41
C LEU A 65 -3.66 12.96 14.41
N GLU A 66 -2.37 13.17 14.66
CA GLU A 66 -1.87 14.21 15.55
C GLU A 66 -2.14 15.63 15.05
N THR A 67 -2.10 15.83 13.73
CA THR A 67 -2.41 17.11 13.07
C THR A 67 -3.89 17.28 12.74
N ASN A 68 -4.75 16.33 13.17
CA ASN A 68 -6.19 16.32 12.95
C ASN A 68 -6.61 16.27 11.46
N ASP A 69 -5.73 15.76 10.59
CA ASP A 69 -6.01 15.42 9.19
C ASP A 69 -6.63 14.01 9.11
N ILE A 70 -7.90 13.92 9.49
CA ILE A 70 -8.64 12.65 9.53
C ILE A 70 -8.79 12.03 8.13
N ALA A 71 -8.97 12.85 7.09
CA ALA A 71 -9.11 12.38 5.72
C ALA A 71 -7.79 11.79 5.19
N GLY A 72 -6.66 12.46 5.43
CA GLY A 72 -5.34 11.95 5.10
C GLY A 72 -5.01 10.66 5.85
N ALA A 73 -5.33 10.58 7.14
CA ALA A 73 -5.15 9.37 7.94
C ALA A 73 -5.96 8.19 7.36
N ALA A 74 -7.24 8.39 7.03
CA ALA A 74 -8.10 7.36 6.47
C ALA A 74 -7.57 6.82 5.13
N ASN A 75 -7.16 7.71 4.23
CA ASN A 75 -6.57 7.33 2.94
C ASN A 75 -5.29 6.51 3.12
N LYS A 76 -4.40 6.91 4.03
CA LYS A 76 -3.16 6.16 4.29
C LYS A 76 -3.41 4.81 4.97
N CYS A 77 -4.39 4.72 5.88
CA CYS A 77 -4.83 3.46 6.45
C CYS A 77 -5.31 2.48 5.37
N ARG A 78 -6.07 2.97 4.37
CA ARG A 78 -6.49 2.16 3.23
C ARG A 78 -5.30 1.58 2.48
N THR A 79 -4.34 2.43 2.10
CA THR A 79 -3.13 2.00 1.40
C THR A 79 -2.36 0.95 2.21
N LEU A 80 -2.26 1.12 3.52
CA LEU A 80 -1.62 0.14 4.41
C LEU A 80 -2.38 -1.19 4.43
N ILE A 81 -3.71 -1.17 4.57
CA ILE A 81 -4.55 -2.38 4.57
C ILE A 81 -4.40 -3.13 3.24
N GLU A 82 -4.49 -2.43 2.11
CA GLU A 82 -4.33 -3.02 0.78
C GLU A 82 -2.94 -3.65 0.62
N GLY A 83 -1.88 -2.99 1.08
CA GLY A 83 -0.52 -3.54 1.07
C GLY A 83 -0.38 -4.80 1.90
N VAL A 84 -0.91 -4.81 3.12
CA VAL A 84 -0.90 -6.00 3.99
C VAL A 84 -1.69 -7.15 3.37
N LEU A 85 -2.87 -6.88 2.81
CA LEU A 85 -3.69 -7.91 2.15
C LEU A 85 -2.99 -8.50 0.91
N LYS A 86 -2.32 -7.66 0.11
CA LYS A 86 -1.51 -8.11 -1.04
C LYS A 86 -0.39 -9.04 -0.58
N GLN A 87 0.35 -8.66 0.45
CA GLN A 87 1.42 -9.50 1.00
C GLN A 87 0.89 -10.85 1.50
N ILE A 88 -0.22 -10.85 2.25
CA ILE A 88 -0.85 -12.09 2.74
C ILE A 88 -1.29 -12.98 1.57
N CYS A 89 -1.90 -12.41 0.53
CA CYS A 89 -2.29 -13.14 -0.67
C CYS A 89 -1.09 -13.78 -1.38
N GLU A 90 0.02 -13.05 -1.47
CA GLU A 90 1.28 -13.54 -2.06
C GLU A 90 1.87 -14.68 -1.23
N ASP A 91 2.03 -14.49 0.07
CA ASP A 91 2.61 -15.47 1.01
C ASP A 91 1.81 -16.78 1.03
N LEU A 92 0.49 -16.69 0.91
CA LEU A 92 -0.41 -17.85 0.87
C LEU A 92 -0.61 -18.43 -0.53
N GLY A 93 -0.09 -17.79 -1.59
CA GLY A 93 -0.30 -18.22 -2.97
C GLY A 93 -1.77 -18.19 -3.41
N VAL A 94 -2.53 -17.20 -2.94
CA VAL A 94 -3.95 -17.02 -3.27
C VAL A 94 -4.11 -16.81 -4.77
N ARG A 95 -4.99 -17.60 -5.39
CA ARG A 95 -5.33 -17.43 -6.81
C ARG A 95 -6.37 -16.32 -6.96
N LEU A 96 -5.97 -15.25 -7.62
CA LEU A 96 -6.84 -14.12 -7.93
C LEU A 96 -7.16 -14.10 -9.43
N GLU A 97 -8.30 -13.51 -9.80
CA GLU A 97 -8.65 -13.30 -11.19
C GLU A 97 -7.58 -12.43 -11.89
N TYR A 98 -7.29 -12.78 -13.14
CA TYR A 98 -6.35 -12.02 -13.95
C TYR A 98 -6.91 -10.62 -14.24
N CYS A 99 -6.11 -9.60 -13.94
CA CYS A 99 -6.38 -8.21 -14.28
C CYS A 99 -5.17 -7.64 -15.04
N SER A 100 -5.41 -6.71 -15.97
CA SER A 100 -4.35 -5.99 -16.68
C SER A 100 -3.49 -5.20 -15.69
N ARG A 101 -2.19 -5.02 -15.99
CA ARG A 101 -1.17 -4.41 -15.11
C ARG A 101 -1.67 -3.27 -14.23
N GLU A 102 -2.21 -2.20 -14.81
CA GLU A 102 -2.71 -1.05 -14.05
C GLU A 102 -3.84 -1.40 -13.07
N LYS A 103 -4.81 -2.21 -13.50
CA LYS A 103 -5.90 -2.68 -12.64
C LYS A 103 -5.40 -3.63 -11.55
N ASN A 104 -4.38 -4.42 -11.84
CA ASN A 104 -3.79 -5.32 -10.85
C ASN A 104 -3.04 -4.54 -9.77
N ASP A 105 -2.32 -3.49 -10.14
CA ASP A 105 -1.63 -2.61 -9.20
C ASP A 105 -2.66 -1.85 -8.33
N GLN A 106 -3.79 -1.47 -8.90
CA GLN A 106 -4.91 -0.79 -8.23
C GLN A 106 -5.93 -1.72 -7.57
N ARG A 107 -5.65 -3.03 -7.47
CA ARG A 107 -6.58 -4.03 -6.92
C ARG A 107 -7.03 -3.64 -5.51
N GLU A 108 -8.34 -3.67 -5.30
CA GLU A 108 -8.96 -3.16 -4.07
C GLU A 108 -8.93 -4.19 -2.94
N GLY A 109 -9.04 -3.71 -1.70
CA GLY A 109 -9.16 -4.56 -0.50
C GLY A 109 -10.30 -5.57 -0.59
N SER A 110 -11.43 -5.20 -1.17
CA SER A 110 -12.60 -6.08 -1.37
C SER A 110 -12.28 -7.29 -2.25
N GLU A 111 -11.55 -7.09 -3.34
CA GLU A 111 -11.11 -8.17 -4.24
C GLU A 111 -10.14 -9.13 -3.54
N LEU A 112 -9.18 -8.57 -2.78
CA LEU A 112 -8.20 -9.36 -2.03
C LEU A 112 -8.87 -10.19 -0.94
N ILE A 113 -9.79 -9.61 -0.17
CA ILE A 113 -10.56 -10.30 0.87
C ILE A 113 -11.42 -11.41 0.27
N ASN A 114 -12.01 -11.19 -0.91
CA ASN A 114 -12.78 -12.22 -1.60
C ASN A 114 -11.90 -13.39 -2.04
N GLY A 115 -10.73 -13.11 -2.62
CA GLY A 115 -9.76 -14.14 -2.97
C GLY A 115 -9.29 -14.96 -1.76
N LEU A 116 -8.96 -14.28 -0.65
CA LEU A 116 -8.58 -14.94 0.60
C LEU A 116 -9.69 -15.84 1.13
N ALA A 117 -10.94 -15.37 1.11
CA ALA A 117 -12.07 -16.17 1.56
C ALA A 117 -12.31 -17.39 0.68
N GLN A 118 -12.10 -17.29 -0.64
CA GLN A 118 -12.15 -18.44 -1.53
C GLN A 118 -11.04 -19.44 -1.20
N TYR A 119 -9.80 -18.96 -1.07
CA TYR A 119 -8.65 -19.78 -0.70
C TYR A 119 -8.89 -20.56 0.60
N LEU A 120 -9.44 -19.93 1.63
CA LEU A 120 -9.77 -20.59 2.89
C LEU A 120 -10.89 -21.62 2.78
N ASN A 121 -11.86 -21.39 1.90
CA ASN A 121 -12.92 -22.37 1.65
C ASN A 121 -12.39 -23.64 0.96
N GLU A 122 -11.40 -23.48 0.07
CA GLU A 122 -10.73 -24.58 -0.63
C GLU A 122 -9.78 -25.34 0.32
N ASN A 123 -9.16 -24.65 1.29
CA ASN A 123 -8.21 -25.22 2.24
C ASN A 123 -8.90 -25.66 3.56
N LYS A 124 -9.41 -26.89 3.59
CA LYS A 124 -10.17 -27.47 4.71
C LYS A 124 -9.47 -27.40 6.08
N SER A 125 -8.14 -27.45 6.13
CA SER A 125 -7.35 -27.35 7.38
C SER A 125 -7.42 -25.96 8.02
N LEU A 126 -7.67 -24.91 7.24
CA LEU A 126 -7.79 -23.52 7.72
C LEU A 126 -9.25 -23.15 8.03
N ARG A 127 -10.19 -24.06 7.80
CA ARG A 127 -11.65 -23.84 7.82
C ARG A 127 -12.29 -24.06 9.20
N GLU A 128 -11.54 -23.82 10.27
CA GLU A 128 -12.09 -23.86 11.63
C GLU A 128 -13.24 -22.83 11.79
N ARG A 129 -14.20 -23.13 12.67
CA ARG A 129 -15.43 -22.33 12.83
C ARG A 129 -15.13 -20.88 13.22
N GLU A 130 -14.10 -20.67 14.03
CA GLU A 130 -13.64 -19.34 14.45
C GLU A 130 -13.13 -18.51 13.27
N ASN A 131 -12.32 -19.12 12.38
CA ASN A 131 -11.82 -18.44 11.18
C ASN A 131 -12.96 -17.99 10.26
N LYS A 132 -14.03 -18.80 10.12
CA LYS A 132 -15.19 -18.39 9.30
C LYS A 132 -15.91 -17.16 9.84
N LEU A 133 -16.07 -17.06 11.15
CA LEU A 133 -16.72 -15.91 11.80
C LEU A 133 -15.86 -14.67 11.63
N LEU A 134 -14.56 -14.78 11.91
CA LEU A 134 -13.60 -13.69 11.72
C LEU A 134 -13.62 -13.14 10.28
N PHE A 135 -13.60 -14.02 9.28
CA PHE A 135 -13.63 -13.60 7.87
C PHE A 135 -14.99 -13.00 7.46
N SER A 136 -16.08 -13.48 8.03
CA SER A 136 -17.41 -12.89 7.81
C SER A 136 -17.46 -11.47 8.37
N ASP A 137 -16.91 -11.25 9.56
CA ASP A 137 -16.84 -9.94 10.19
C ASP A 137 -15.95 -8.99 9.39
N MET A 138 -14.77 -9.45 8.94
CA MET A 138 -13.89 -8.67 8.07
C MET A 138 -14.53 -8.28 6.73
N LYS A 139 -15.35 -9.16 6.14
CA LYS A 139 -16.10 -8.85 4.92
C LYS A 139 -17.24 -7.87 5.15
N ALA A 140 -17.84 -7.86 6.33
CA ALA A 140 -18.90 -6.93 6.68
C ALA A 140 -18.36 -5.56 7.07
N ASP A 141 -17.07 -5.46 7.42
CA ASP A 141 -16.44 -4.22 7.82
C ASP A 141 -16.30 -3.25 6.64
N GLN A 142 -17.05 -2.15 6.70
CA GLN A 142 -17.01 -1.07 5.71
C GLN A 142 -15.65 -0.37 5.68
N LEU A 143 -14.88 -0.43 6.76
CA LEU A 143 -13.53 0.08 6.81
C LEU A 143 -12.63 -0.72 5.85
N LEU A 144 -12.72 -2.05 5.90
CA LEU A 144 -11.90 -2.92 5.06
C LEU A 144 -12.39 -3.02 3.61
N THR A 145 -13.70 -2.87 3.40
CA THR A 145 -14.34 -3.09 2.09
C THR A 145 -14.69 -1.81 1.33
N HIS A 146 -14.86 -0.67 2.01
CA HIS A 146 -15.37 0.57 1.42
C HIS A 146 -14.59 1.85 1.73
N ILE A 147 -13.42 1.83 2.40
CA ILE A 147 -12.61 3.06 2.48
C ILE A 147 -12.23 3.47 1.05
N GLY A 148 -12.92 4.49 0.52
CA GLY A 148 -12.58 5.22 -0.70
C GLY A 148 -13.28 4.80 -2.00
N SER A 149 -14.41 4.07 -1.98
CA SER A 149 -15.29 3.97 -3.17
C SER A 149 -15.85 5.34 -3.61
N HIS A 150 -15.82 6.35 -2.72
CA HIS A 150 -16.26 7.72 -3.01
C HIS A 150 -15.15 8.66 -3.53
N HIS A 151 -13.87 8.31 -3.44
CA HIS A 151 -12.79 9.24 -3.83
C HIS A 151 -12.34 9.08 -5.29
N ARG A 152 -12.37 7.85 -5.83
CA ARG A 152 -12.00 7.60 -7.24
C ARG A 152 -12.93 8.28 -8.27
N ASN A 153 -14.15 8.62 -7.88
CA ASN A 153 -15.10 9.32 -8.75
C ASN A 153 -14.87 10.84 -8.82
N LEU A 154 -13.98 11.42 -8.00
CA LEU A 154 -13.76 12.88 -7.99
C LEU A 154 -12.72 13.34 -9.02
N GLU A 155 -11.82 12.46 -9.48
CA GLU A 155 -10.83 12.83 -10.50
C GLU A 155 -11.37 12.81 -11.94
N VAL A 156 -12.53 12.20 -12.19
CA VAL A 156 -13.11 12.10 -13.55
C VAL A 156 -13.96 13.31 -13.92
N THR A 157 -14.31 14.19 -12.97
CA THR A 157 -15.12 15.40 -13.23
C THR A 157 -14.37 16.69 -12.90
N SER A 158 -13.33 17.01 -13.68
CA SER A 158 -12.89 18.41 -13.85
C SER A 158 -12.13 18.65 -15.16
N LEU A 159 -12.77 18.34 -16.30
CA LEU A 159 -12.44 18.97 -17.58
C LEU A 159 -13.74 19.25 -18.35
N ALA A 160 -14.35 20.39 -18.03
CA ALA A 160 -15.29 21.11 -18.87
C ALA A 160 -15.09 22.61 -18.64
#